data_AF-A0A529LD50-F1
#
_entry.id   AF-A0A529LD50-F1
#
_cell.length_a   1.000
_cell.length_b   1.000
_cell.length_c   1.000
_cell.angle_alpha   90.00
_cell.angle_beta   90.00
_cell.angle_gamma   90.00
#
_symmetry.space_group_name_H-M   'P 1'
#
loop_
_entity.id
_entity.type
_entity.pdbx_description
1 polymer ?
#
loop_
_entity_poly.entity_id
_entity_poly.type
_entity_poly.pdbx_seq_one_letter_code
_entity_poly.pdbx_strand_id
1 'polypeptide(L)'
;IDMDLLYWSRHFRNMPGEGDLPVIDFMRAVAATGYDGPLSLEIFNDQFRGGSPKSIAMDGRRSLIYLMDQVRRAEPGIAIDPPEMPDRIGVSGIEF
;
A
#
# COMPACT_ATOMS: atom_id res chain seq x y z
N ILE A 1 17.19 -21.49 5.06
CA ILE A 1 16.40 -20.95 6.19
C ILE A 1 14.97 -21.44 5.95
N ASP A 2 14.31 -21.96 6.99
CA ASP A 2 12.91 -22.33 6.89
C ASP A 2 12.06 -21.04 6.91
N MET A 3 11.17 -20.86 5.93
CA MET A 3 10.40 -19.65 5.73
C MET A 3 9.08 -19.73 6.51
N ASP A 4 9.18 -19.89 7.84
CA ASP A 4 8.00 -19.86 8.68
C ASP A 4 7.34 -18.47 8.71
N LEU A 5 6.09 -18.41 9.18
CA LEU A 5 5.32 -17.16 9.20
C LEU A 5 5.95 -16.07 10.08
N LEU A 6 6.65 -16.45 11.15
CA LEU A 6 7.25 -15.51 12.09
C LEU A 6 8.49 -14.87 11.48
N TYR A 7 9.35 -15.68 10.88
CA TYR A 7 10.51 -15.23 10.13
C TYR A 7 10.08 -14.36 8.95
N TRP A 8 9.08 -14.80 8.18
CA TRP A 8 8.58 -14.03 7.06
C TRP A 8 8.05 -12.64 7.50
N SER A 9 7.22 -12.58 8.55
CA SER A 9 6.67 -11.34 9.09
C SER A 9 7.72 -10.39 9.69
N ARG A 10 8.91 -10.88 10.08
CA ARG A 10 9.95 -10.03 10.70
C ARG A 10 10.89 -9.39 9.70
N HIS A 11 11.02 -9.99 8.52
CA HIS A 11 12.08 -9.63 7.59
C HIS A 11 11.57 -9.11 6.24
N PHE A 12 10.33 -9.43 5.84
CA PHE A 12 9.86 -9.20 4.46
C PHE A 12 8.45 -8.62 4.36
N ARG A 13 7.98 -7.82 5.32
CA ARG A 13 6.76 -7.04 5.11
C ARG A 13 7.03 -5.98 4.03
N ASN A 14 6.11 -5.77 3.11
CA ASN A 14 6.22 -4.77 2.05
C ASN A 14 5.17 -3.66 2.23
N MET A 15 5.32 -2.55 1.50
CA MET A 15 4.25 -1.55 1.43
C MET A 15 3.04 -2.10 0.66
N PRO A 16 1.82 -1.57 0.86
CA PRO A 16 0.69 -1.88 0.00
C PRO A 16 1.02 -1.66 -1.49
N GLY A 17 0.81 -2.70 -2.30
CA GLY A 17 1.12 -2.69 -3.74
C GLY A 17 2.50 -3.25 -4.12
N GLU A 18 3.36 -3.57 -3.15
CA GLU A 18 4.70 -4.14 -3.37
C GLU A 18 4.79 -5.65 -3.03
N GLY A 19 3.67 -6.30 -2.74
CA GLY A 19 3.63 -7.73 -2.43
C GLY A 19 2.34 -8.38 -2.93
N ASP A 20 2.18 -9.68 -2.66
CA ASP A 20 1.14 -10.50 -3.29
C ASP A 20 -0.12 -10.70 -2.44
N LEU A 21 -0.16 -10.14 -1.22
CA LEU A 21 -1.36 -10.22 -0.38
C LEU A 21 -2.47 -9.32 -0.93
N PRO A 22 -3.74 -9.74 -0.88
CA PRO A 22 -4.88 -8.99 -1.40
C PRO A 22 -5.29 -7.84 -0.46
N VAL A 23 -4.37 -6.91 -0.17
CA VAL A 23 -4.57 -5.81 0.78
C VAL A 23 -5.67 -4.84 0.30
N ILE A 24 -5.86 -4.69 -1.01
CA ILE A 24 -6.95 -3.86 -1.58
C ILE A 24 -8.31 -4.46 -1.21
N ASP A 25 -8.51 -5.77 -1.38
CA ASP A 25 -9.78 -6.43 -1.04
C ASP A 25 -10.05 -6.39 0.46
N PHE A 26 -9.01 -6.58 1.29
CA PHE A 26 -9.12 -6.41 2.74
C PHE A 26 -9.60 -5.00 3.10
N MET A 27 -8.93 -3.97 2.56
CA MET A 27 -9.25 -2.59 2.89
C MET A 27 -10.61 -2.16 2.31
N ARG A 28 -11.03 -2.72 1.16
CA ARG A 28 -12.39 -2.55 0.64
C ARG A 28 -13.43 -3.05 1.63
N ALA A 29 -13.25 -4.24 2.20
CA ALA A 29 -14.17 -4.78 3.19
C ALA A 29 -14.23 -3.91 4.45
N VAL A 30 -13.10 -3.37 4.91
CA VAL A 30 -13.05 -2.42 6.03
C VAL A 30 -13.81 -1.13 5.68
N ALA A 31 -13.56 -0.55 4.50
CA ALA A 31 -14.19 0.70 4.09
C ALA A 31 -15.72 0.55 3.90
N ALA A 32 -16.19 -0.61 3.43
CA ALA A 32 -17.61 -0.93 3.31
C ALA A 32 -18.37 -0.92 4.66
N THR A 33 -17.66 -1.02 5.79
CA THR A 33 -18.28 -0.85 7.12
C THR A 33 -18.63 0.60 7.45
N GLY A 34 -18.22 1.56 6.62
CA GLY A 34 -18.31 3.00 6.90
C GLY A 34 -17.13 3.54 7.72
N TYR A 35 -16.05 2.76 7.88
CA TYR A 35 -14.86 3.19 8.58
C TYR A 35 -14.22 4.42 7.91
N ASP A 36 -13.99 5.47 8.70
CA ASP A 36 -13.41 6.76 8.29
C ASP A 36 -12.18 7.17 9.14
N GLY A 37 -11.65 6.23 9.92
CA GLY A 37 -10.57 6.47 10.88
C GLY A 37 -9.16 6.44 10.27
N PRO A 38 -8.12 6.57 11.12
CA PRO A 38 -6.73 6.62 10.69
C PRO A 38 -6.23 5.31 10.06
N LEU A 39 -5.49 5.43 8.96
CA LEU A 39 -4.72 4.33 8.37
C LEU A 39 -3.24 4.46 8.74
N SER A 40 -2.63 3.35 9.12
CA SER A 40 -1.22 3.29 9.54
C SER A 40 -0.48 2.15 8.86
N LEU A 41 0.85 2.20 8.91
CA LEU A 41 1.74 1.17 8.39
C LEU A 41 2.63 0.63 9.52
N GLU A 42 2.68 -0.69 9.65
CA GLU A 42 3.61 -1.38 10.56
C GLU A 42 4.46 -2.38 9.77
N ILE A 43 5.66 -1.95 9.37
CA ILE A 43 6.50 -2.70 8.44
C ILE A 43 7.84 -3.02 9.08
N PHE A 44 8.10 -4.32 9.24
CA PHE A 44 9.41 -4.86 9.55
C PHE A 44 10.03 -5.43 8.27
N ASN A 45 11.02 -4.71 7.74
CA ASN A 45 11.73 -5.11 6.53
C ASN A 45 13.22 -4.72 6.66
N ASP A 46 14.12 -5.67 6.41
CA ASP A 46 15.56 -5.46 6.58
C ASP A 46 16.12 -4.45 5.56
N GLN A 47 15.60 -4.42 4.33
CA GLN A 47 16.00 -3.43 3.32
C GLN A 47 15.57 -2.03 3.72
N PHE A 48 14.34 -1.87 4.22
CA PHE A 48 13.86 -0.57 4.69
C PHE A 48 14.66 -0.09 5.91
N ARG A 49 15.05 -0.98 6.83
CA ARG A 49 15.91 -0.60 7.96
C ARG A 49 17.27 -0.04 7.54
N GLY A 50 17.81 -0.49 6.40
CA GLY A 50 19.06 0.03 5.85
C GLY A 50 18.92 1.30 5.01
N GLY A 51 17.70 1.73 4.68
CA GLY A 51 17.43 2.86 3.80
C GLY A 51 17.27 4.21 4.50
N SER A 52 17.09 5.28 3.72
CA SER A 52 16.82 6.63 4.22
C SER A 52 15.44 6.70 4.90
N PRO A 53 15.34 7.06 6.20
CA PRO A 53 14.05 7.14 6.89
C PRO A 53 13.07 8.11 6.22
N LYS A 54 13.57 9.23 5.69
CA LYS A 54 12.73 10.22 5.00
C LYS A 54 12.14 9.66 3.72
N SER A 55 12.97 9.01 2.89
CA SER A 55 12.51 8.43 1.63
C SER A 55 11.49 7.33 1.89
N ILE A 56 11.76 6.43 2.84
CA ILE A 56 10.84 5.34 3.21
C ILE A 56 9.52 5.88 3.74
N ALA A 57 9.53 6.94 4.57
CA ALA A 57 8.30 7.56 5.04
C ALA A 57 7.49 8.20 3.90
N MET A 58 8.15 8.80 2.92
CA MET A 58 7.49 9.35 1.73
C MET A 58 6.88 8.24 0.88
N ASP A 59 7.58 7.12 0.70
CA ASP A 59 7.08 5.97 -0.06
C ASP A 59 5.94 5.25 0.66
N GLY A 60 6.00 5.14 2.00
CA GLY A 60 4.89 4.67 2.81
C GLY A 60 3.65 5.56 2.71
N ARG A 61 3.83 6.89 2.69
CA ARG A 61 2.70 7.80 2.44
C ARG A 61 2.11 7.61 1.04
N ARG A 62 2.97 7.43 0.02
CA ARG A 62 2.53 7.19 -1.36
C ARG A 62 1.76 5.88 -1.49
N SER A 63 2.22 4.82 -0.82
CA SER A 63 1.55 3.51 -0.87
C SER A 63 0.17 3.53 -0.20
N LEU A 64 -0.02 4.29 0.88
CA LEU A 64 -1.34 4.51 1.47
C LEU A 64 -2.29 5.29 0.53
N ILE A 65 -1.80 6.34 -0.12
CA ILE A 65 -2.59 7.08 -1.11
C ILE A 65 -2.98 6.17 -2.28
N TYR A 66 -2.02 5.40 -2.79
CA TYR A 66 -2.24 4.42 -3.83
C TYR A 66 -3.30 3.39 -3.40
N LEU A 67 -3.14 2.78 -2.23
CA LEU A 67 -4.08 1.79 -1.70
C LEU A 67 -5.51 2.35 -1.67
N MET A 68 -5.70 3.54 -1.10
CA MET A 68 -7.03 4.13 -0.96
C MET A 68 -7.62 4.62 -2.27
N ASP A 69 -6.81 5.08 -3.23
CA ASP A 69 -7.29 5.33 -4.58
C ASP A 69 -7.81 4.04 -5.24
N GLN A 70 -7.09 2.92 -5.12
CA GLN A 70 -7.57 1.64 -5.65
C GLN A 70 -8.85 1.18 -4.96
N VAL A 71 -8.96 1.34 -3.63
CA VAL A 71 -10.19 1.02 -2.88
C VAL A 71 -11.36 1.88 -3.34
N ARG A 72 -11.18 3.20 -3.48
CA ARG A 72 -12.22 4.14 -3.94
C ARG A 72 -12.73 3.79 -5.35
N ARG A 73 -11.84 3.35 -6.24
CA ARG A 73 -12.21 2.91 -7.60
C ARG A 73 -12.99 1.59 -7.60
N ALA A 74 -12.68 0.69 -6.68
CA ALA A 74 -13.34 -0.62 -6.56
C ALA A 74 -14.65 -0.58 -5.75
N GLU A 75 -14.78 0.36 -4.81
CA GLU A 75 -15.95 0.59 -3.96
C GLU A 75 -16.28 2.09 -3.93
N PRO A 76 -17.13 2.55 -4.87
CA PRO A 76 -17.56 3.94 -4.90
C PRO A 76 -18.39 4.27 -3.65
N GLY A 77 -18.06 5.37 -2.97
CA GLY A 77 -18.82 5.85 -1.80
C GLY A 77 -18.24 5.45 -0.44
N ILE A 78 -16.99 4.98 -0.38
CA ILE A 78 -16.25 4.88 0.89
C ILE A 78 -16.24 6.23 1.63
N ALA A 79 -16.24 6.17 2.96
CA ALA A 79 -16.25 7.38 3.80
C ALA A 79 -14.90 8.10 3.83
N ILE A 80 -13.79 7.36 3.67
CA ILE A 80 -12.45 7.93 3.56
C ILE A 80 -12.32 8.65 2.22
N ASP A 81 -11.90 9.91 2.26
CA ASP A 81 -11.60 10.72 1.07
C ASP A 81 -10.08 10.78 0.81
N PRO A 82 -9.51 9.89 -0.01
CA PRO A 82 -8.10 9.95 -0.35
C PRO A 82 -7.82 11.09 -1.35
N PRO A 83 -6.59 11.64 -1.35
CA PRO A 83 -6.17 12.59 -2.37
C PRO A 83 -6.47 12.09 -3.79
N GLU A 84 -6.94 12.97 -4.66
CA GLU A 84 -7.20 12.62 -6.06
C GLU A 84 -5.92 12.19 -6.76
N MET A 85 -5.96 11.04 -7.42
CA MET A 85 -4.86 10.50 -8.19
C MET A 85 -5.29 10.39 -9.66
N PRO A 86 -4.53 10.97 -10.59
CA PRO A 86 -4.87 10.90 -12.01
C PRO A 86 -4.85 9.46 -12.52
N ASP A 87 -5.60 9.22 -13.61
CA ASP A 87 -5.59 7.93 -14.26
C ASP A 87 -4.20 7.58 -14.81
N ARG A 88 -3.91 6.26 -14.82
CA ARG A 88 -2.67 5.76 -15.40
C ARG A 88 -2.63 6.10 -16.89
N ILE A 89 -1.53 6.69 -17.32
CA ILE A 89 -1.28 6.96 -18.73
C ILE A 89 -0.60 5.75 -19.39
N GLY A 90 -0.97 5.47 -20.63
CA GLY A 90 -0.29 4.47 -21.44
C GLY A 90 1.08 4.96 -21.89
N VAL A 91 2.06 4.05 -21.95
CA VAL A 91 3.39 4.34 -22.53
C VAL A 91 3.30 4.18 -24.05
N SER A 92 3.67 5.21 -24.81
CA SER A 92 3.61 5.22 -26.28
C SER A 92 4.90 4.74 -26.96
N GLY A 93 6.00 4.63 -26.22
CA GLY A 93 7.29 4.14 -26.73
C GLY A 93 8.34 4.06 -25.62
N ILE A 94 9.39 3.26 -25.87
CA ILE A 94 10.60 3.20 -25.05
C ILE A 94 11.82 3.25 -25.99
N GLU A 95 12.90 3.93 -25.58
CA GLU A 95 14.17 4.01 -26.30
C GLU A 95 15.32 3.65 -25.35
N PHE A 96 16.44 3.16 -25.90
CA PHE A 96 17.63 2.72 -25.15
C PHE A 96 18.88 3.43 -25.68
#